data_AF-A0A2D4I668-F1
#
_entry.id   AF-A0A2D4I668-F1
#
_cell.length_a   1.000
_cell.length_b   1.000
_cell.length_c   1.000
_cell.angle_alpha   90.00
_cell.angle_beta   90.00
_cell.angle_gamma   90.00
#
_symmetry.space_group_name_H-M   'P 1'
#
loop_
_entity.id
_entity.type
_entity.pdbx_description
1 polymer ?
#
loop_
_entity_poly.entity_id
_entity_poly.type
_entity_poly.pdbx_seq_one_letter_code
_entity_poly.pdbx_strand_id
1 'polypeptide(L)'
;MELYETELFRTPVQGFFSVADNSQIFVEISLTKAERSLGFVIQTCFISPNSYPDRMSEYTIIENVCPKDESVRFFNAPKANFPVPNTHTEKKRFSFLFKSTFNSSLLFLHCEVTLCTKKEKDIPGLALVSCEKIP
;
A
#
# COMPACT_ATOMS: atom_id res chain seq x y z
N MET A 1 3.82 -3.20 6.64
CA MET A 1 3.36 -3.68 5.33
C MET A 1 3.37 -5.18 5.38
N GLU A 2 2.30 -5.82 4.93
CA GLU A 2 2.09 -7.27 4.99
C GLU A 2 1.64 -7.78 3.62
N LEU A 3 2.01 -9.03 3.31
CA LEU A 3 1.65 -9.72 2.07
C LEU A 3 0.68 -10.87 2.36
N TYR A 4 -0.21 -11.13 1.41
CA TYR A 4 -1.23 -12.17 1.50
C TYR A 4 -1.34 -12.92 0.17
N GLU A 5 -1.75 -14.19 0.26
CA GLU A 5 -2.02 -15.04 -0.91
C GLU A 5 -3.45 -14.86 -1.45
N THR A 6 -4.35 -14.27 -0.67
CA THR A 6 -5.78 -14.16 -1.01
C THR A 6 -6.33 -12.77 -0.75
N GLU A 7 -7.40 -12.42 -1.49
CA GLU A 7 -8.14 -11.16 -1.34
C GLU A 7 -8.90 -11.03 -0.02
N LEU A 8 -8.87 -12.05 0.85
CA LEU A 8 -9.53 -12.02 2.15
C LEU A 8 -8.70 -11.32 3.22
N PHE A 9 -7.39 -11.13 3.00
CA PHE A 9 -6.46 -10.47 3.94
C PHE A 9 -6.55 -11.03 5.38
N ARG A 10 -6.67 -12.37 5.52
CA ARG A 10 -6.84 -13.05 6.83
C ARG A 10 -5.52 -13.35 7.51
N THR A 11 -4.65 -14.10 6.81
CA THR A 11 -3.40 -14.59 7.38
C THR A 11 -2.24 -13.98 6.58
N PRO A 12 -1.47 -13.05 7.17
CA PRO A 12 -0.31 -12.50 6.49
C PRO A 12 0.78 -13.57 6.36
N VAL A 13 1.49 -13.53 5.25
CA VAL A 13 2.68 -14.37 5.05
C VAL A 13 3.80 -13.84 5.94
N GLN A 14 4.43 -14.75 6.69
CA GLN A 14 5.58 -14.44 7.54
C GLN A 14 6.88 -14.86 6.85
N GLY A 15 7.86 -13.96 6.80
CA GLY A 15 9.16 -14.24 6.16
C GLY A 15 9.13 -14.03 4.64
N PHE A 16 9.64 -15.01 3.88
CA PHE A 16 9.72 -14.93 2.43
C PHE A 16 8.37 -15.25 1.78
N PHE A 17 7.97 -14.42 0.82
CA PHE A 17 6.78 -14.64 0.00
C PHE A 17 7.18 -15.36 -1.30
N SER A 18 6.87 -16.66 -1.40
CA SER A 18 7.10 -17.43 -2.61
C SER A 18 6.05 -17.06 -3.67
N VAL A 19 6.49 -16.62 -4.84
CA VAL A 19 5.61 -16.21 -5.93
C VAL A 19 6.05 -16.85 -7.24
N ALA A 20 5.08 -17.34 -8.03
CA ALA A 20 5.31 -17.81 -9.39
C ALA A 20 4.90 -16.73 -10.40
N ASP A 21 5.41 -16.83 -11.63
CA ASP A 21 4.98 -15.95 -12.71
C ASP A 21 3.45 -15.97 -12.90
N ASN A 22 2.86 -14.82 -13.24
CA ASN A 22 1.42 -14.61 -13.33
C ASN A 22 0.61 -14.95 -12.06
N SER A 23 1.24 -14.89 -10.88
CA SER A 23 0.52 -15.03 -9.62
C SER A 23 0.04 -13.68 -9.09
N GLN A 24 -1.16 -13.63 -8.53
CA GLN A 24 -1.69 -12.42 -7.90
C GLN A 24 -1.08 -12.24 -6.50
N ILE A 25 -0.46 -11.09 -6.24
CA ILE A 25 0.04 -10.72 -4.91
C ILE A 25 -0.94 -9.74 -4.28
N PHE A 26 -1.28 -9.95 -3.01
CA PHE A 26 -2.13 -9.05 -2.22
C PHE A 26 -1.31 -8.35 -1.13
N VAL A 27 -1.45 -7.03 -1.02
CA VAL A 27 -0.65 -6.18 -0.14
C VAL A 27 -1.57 -5.39 0.78
N GLU A 28 -1.28 -5.42 2.08
CA GLU A 28 -1.88 -4.50 3.06
C GLU A 28 -0.79 -3.58 3.64
N ILE A 29 -1.07 -2.29 3.62
CA ILE A 29 -0.31 -1.29 4.36
C ILE A 29 -1.22 -0.72 5.44
N SER A 30 -0.74 -0.71 6.67
CA SER A 30 -1.46 -0.23 7.84
C SER A 30 -0.70 0.92 8.50
N LEU A 31 -1.46 1.91 8.96
CA LEU A 31 -0.96 3.03 9.76
C LEU A 31 -1.73 3.05 11.07
N THR A 32 -1.04 2.84 12.17
CA THR A 32 -1.57 3.06 13.52
C THR A 32 -1.36 4.52 13.88
N LYS A 33 -2.45 5.23 14.17
CA LYS A 33 -2.47 6.67 14.41
C LYS A 33 -3.22 7.00 15.70
N ALA A 34 -2.72 8.04 16.39
CA ALA A 34 -3.40 8.63 17.54
C ALA A 34 -4.55 9.54 17.10
N GLU A 35 -4.34 10.33 16.05
CA GLU A 35 -5.32 11.28 15.53
C GLU A 35 -6.17 10.67 14.40
N ARG A 36 -7.49 10.91 14.43
CA ARG A 36 -8.42 10.42 13.38
C ARG A 36 -8.24 11.13 12.04
N SER A 37 -7.84 12.40 12.08
CA SER A 37 -7.60 13.30 10.94
C SER A 37 -6.41 12.86 10.09
N LEU A 38 -5.39 12.27 10.72
CA LEU A 38 -4.22 11.74 10.02
C LEU A 38 -4.63 10.55 9.14
N GLY A 39 -4.00 10.39 7.99
CA GLY A 39 -4.10 9.24 7.13
C GLY A 39 -2.82 9.10 6.34
N PHE A 40 -2.84 8.27 5.31
CA PHE A 40 -1.73 8.16 4.39
C PHE A 40 -2.22 7.86 2.97
N VAL A 41 -1.33 8.07 2.01
CA VAL A 41 -1.47 7.61 0.63
C VAL A 41 -0.25 6.76 0.27
N ILE A 42 -0.46 5.79 -0.62
CA ILE A 42 0.63 5.00 -1.20
C ILE A 42 1.15 5.82 -2.37
N GLN A 43 2.35 6.37 -2.26
CA GLN A 43 2.92 7.27 -3.25
C GLN A 43 3.45 6.48 -4.45
N THR A 44 4.32 5.51 -4.18
CA THR A 44 5.00 4.74 -5.23
C THR A 44 5.25 3.33 -4.71
N CYS A 45 5.03 2.31 -5.53
CA CYS A 45 5.44 0.94 -5.24
C CYS A 45 6.14 0.34 -6.46
N PHE A 46 7.25 -0.37 -6.26
CA PHE A 46 8.01 -1.02 -7.33
C PHE A 46 8.71 -2.28 -6.83
N ILE A 47 9.03 -3.18 -7.75
CA ILE A 47 9.83 -4.39 -7.47
C ILE A 47 11.24 -4.19 -7.99
N SER A 48 12.23 -4.56 -7.19
CA SER A 48 13.62 -4.56 -7.60
C SER A 48 14.37 -5.76 -7.06
N PRO A 49 15.49 -6.17 -7.68
CA PRO A 49 16.37 -7.22 -7.15
C PRO A 49 17.25 -6.72 -5.99
N ASN A 50 17.20 -5.43 -5.66
CA ASN A 50 18.01 -4.83 -4.60
C ASN A 50 17.16 -4.62 -3.34
N SER A 51 17.75 -4.91 -2.19
CA SER A 51 17.12 -4.64 -0.89
C SER A 51 17.06 -3.15 -0.56
N TYR A 52 17.90 -2.33 -1.19
CA TYR A 52 17.96 -0.90 -0.94
C TYR A 52 17.12 -0.11 -1.98
N PRO A 53 16.21 0.79 -1.55
CA PRO A 53 15.23 1.46 -2.43
C PRO A 53 15.76 2.71 -3.18
N ASP A 54 17.07 2.91 -3.28
CA ASP A 54 17.71 4.14 -3.83
C ASP A 54 17.38 4.38 -5.30
N ARG A 55 17.11 3.31 -6.05
CA ARG A 55 16.83 3.39 -7.48
C ARG A 55 15.45 2.82 -7.75
N MET A 56 14.58 3.67 -8.30
CA MET A 56 13.35 3.19 -8.91
C MET A 56 13.68 2.18 -10.01
N SER A 57 12.87 1.13 -10.04
CA SER A 57 12.98 0.04 -11.00
C SER A 57 11.99 0.23 -12.13
N GLU A 58 12.31 -0.25 -13.33
CA GLU A 58 11.37 -0.25 -14.45
C GLU A 58 10.09 -1.03 -14.12
N TYR A 59 10.17 -2.01 -13.21
CA TYR A 59 9.01 -2.71 -12.70
C TYR A 59 8.31 -1.90 -11.60
N THR A 60 7.65 -0.82 -12.01
CA THR A 60 6.85 0.06 -11.15
C THR A 60 5.37 -0.31 -11.22
N ILE A 61 4.75 -0.53 -10.05
CA ILE A 61 3.37 -0.97 -9.87
C ILE A 61 2.44 0.24 -9.66
N ILE A 62 2.86 1.15 -8.77
CA ILE A 62 2.16 2.40 -8.45
C ILE A 62 3.19 3.52 -8.58
N GLU A 63 2.81 4.63 -9.23
CA GLU A 63 3.64 5.81 -9.40
C GLU A 63 2.79 7.06 -9.18
N ASN A 64 3.24 7.95 -8.31
CA ASN A 64 2.53 9.19 -7.98
C ASN A 64 1.06 8.95 -7.58
N VAL A 65 0.83 7.99 -6.69
CA VAL A 65 -0.49 7.54 -6.18
C VAL A 65 -1.33 6.76 -7.20
N CYS A 66 -1.00 6.87 -8.49
CA CYS A 66 -1.75 6.22 -9.56
C CYS A 66 -1.21 4.80 -9.85
N PRO A 67 -2.09 3.83 -10.16
CA PRO A 67 -1.65 2.54 -10.65
C PRO A 67 -0.97 2.72 -12.01
N LYS A 68 0.28 2.26 -12.13
CA LYS A 68 1.02 2.23 -13.39
C LYS A 68 0.85 0.88 -14.08
N ASP A 69 0.75 -0.19 -13.29
CA ASP A 69 0.41 -1.53 -13.78
C ASP A 69 -1.12 -1.70 -13.85
N GLU A 70 -1.62 -2.12 -15.02
CA GLU A 70 -3.05 -2.29 -15.28
C GLU A 70 -3.70 -3.41 -14.44
N SER A 71 -2.89 -4.33 -13.92
CA SER A 71 -3.37 -5.42 -13.05
C SER A 71 -3.67 -4.96 -11.62
N VAL A 72 -3.37 -3.69 -11.28
CA VAL A 72 -3.56 -3.18 -9.94
C VAL A 72 -5.05 -3.06 -9.61
N ARG A 73 -5.45 -3.68 -8.50
CA ARG A 73 -6.82 -3.57 -7.96
C ARG A 73 -6.76 -3.09 -6.52
N PHE A 74 -7.48 -2.01 -6.22
CA PHE A 74 -7.60 -1.50 -4.85
C PHE A 74 -8.78 -2.14 -4.13
N PHE A 75 -8.60 -2.45 -2.84
CA PHE A 75 -9.64 -3.02 -1.99
C PHE A 75 -9.98 -2.07 -0.86
N ASN A 76 -11.27 -1.96 -0.56
CA ASN A 76 -11.74 -1.21 0.59
C ASN A 76 -11.44 -2.01 1.86
N ALA A 77 -10.57 -1.48 2.72
CA ALA A 77 -10.40 -2.04 4.05
C ALA A 77 -11.60 -1.62 4.93
N PRO A 78 -12.24 -2.56 5.65
CA PRO A 78 -13.29 -2.20 6.59
C PRO A 78 -12.73 -1.22 7.62
N LYS A 79 -13.40 -0.08 7.80
CA LYS A 79 -13.13 0.77 8.97
C LYS A 79 -13.58 -0.03 10.18
N ALA A 80 -12.68 -0.31 11.12
CA ALA A 80 -13.06 -0.88 12.40
C ALA A 80 -13.97 0.14 13.10
N ASN A 81 -15.28 -0.05 12.99
CA ASN A 81 -16.30 0.80 13.63
C ASN A 81 -16.45 0.49 15.13
N PHE A 82 -15.53 -0.27 15.71
CA PHE A 82 -15.52 -0.51 17.14
C PHE A 82 -14.94 0.71 17.85
N PRO A 83 -15.63 1.27 18.85
CA PRO A 83 -15.07 2.32 19.71
C PRO A 83 -14.00 1.68 20.62
N VAL A 84 -12.85 1.35 20.04
CA VAL A 84 -11.66 0.98 20.80
C VAL A 84 -11.05 2.28 21.31
N PRO A 85 -10.75 2.40 22.62
CA PRO A 85 -10.22 3.64 23.16
C PRO A 85 -8.83 3.90 22.56
N ASN A 86 -8.66 5.06 21.92
CA ASN A 86 -7.39 5.74 21.67
C ASN A 86 -6.44 5.22 20.59
N THR A 87 -6.75 4.16 19.83
CA THR A 87 -5.93 3.74 18.68
C THR A 87 -6.77 3.53 17.43
N HIS A 88 -6.53 4.35 16.41
CA HIS A 88 -7.14 4.19 15.10
C HIS A 88 -6.14 3.55 14.15
N THR A 89 -6.52 2.46 13.49
CA THR A 89 -5.70 1.86 12.41
C THR A 89 -6.36 2.14 11.07
N GLU A 90 -5.65 2.84 10.19
CA GLU A 90 -6.05 2.98 8.79
C GLU A 90 -5.34 1.92 7.97
N LYS A 91 -6.07 1.24 7.10
CA LYS A 91 -5.54 0.17 6.25
C LYS A 91 -5.82 0.51 4.79
N LYS A 92 -4.83 0.30 3.93
CA LYS A 92 -4.97 0.36 2.47
C LYS A 92 -4.52 -0.97 1.89
N ARG A 93 -5.32 -1.48 0.97
CA ARG A 93 -5.15 -2.79 0.37
C ARG A 93 -5.13 -2.66 -1.13
N PHE A 94 -4.18 -3.32 -1.78
CA PHE A 94 -4.17 -3.46 -3.22
C PHE A 94 -3.63 -4.83 -3.60
N SER A 95 -3.90 -5.26 -4.83
CA SER A 95 -3.27 -6.43 -5.43
C SER A 95 -2.71 -6.06 -6.78
N PHE A 96 -1.73 -6.82 -7.26
CA PHE A 96 -1.20 -6.72 -8.63
C PHE A 96 -0.78 -8.11 -9.11
N LEU A 97 -0.68 -8.29 -10.42
CA LEU A 97 -0.22 -9.53 -11.04
C LEU A 97 1.31 -9.49 -11.14
N PHE A 98 1.97 -10.46 -10.52
CA PHE A 98 3.41 -10.58 -10.61
C PHE A 98 3.83 -11.12 -11.97
N LYS A 99 4.79 -10.45 -12.60
CA LYS A 99 5.42 -10.84 -13.86
C LYS A 99 6.91 -11.02 -13.63
N SER A 100 7.44 -12.19 -13.91
CA SER A 100 8.85 -12.52 -13.69
C SER A 100 9.74 -11.88 -14.76
N THR A 101 10.04 -10.59 -14.62
CA THR A 101 10.90 -9.83 -15.55
C THR A 101 12.36 -9.81 -15.14
N PHE A 102 12.66 -10.15 -13.89
CA PHE A 102 14.03 -10.16 -13.35
C PHE A 102 14.67 -11.53 -13.46
N ASN A 103 15.97 -11.55 -13.74
CA ASN A 103 16.78 -12.77 -13.75
C ASN A 103 17.34 -13.08 -12.34
N SER A 104 16.52 -12.89 -11.31
CA SER A 104 16.90 -13.04 -9.90
C SER A 104 15.80 -13.76 -9.13
N SER A 105 16.17 -14.75 -8.32
CA SER A 105 15.22 -15.56 -7.55
C SER A 105 14.72 -14.89 -6.28
N LEU A 106 15.40 -13.83 -5.82
CA LEU A 106 14.99 -13.03 -4.67
C LEU A 106 14.73 -11.60 -5.14
N LEU A 107 13.54 -11.09 -4.81
CA LEU A 107 13.08 -9.77 -5.18
C LEU A 107 12.51 -9.05 -3.97
N PHE A 108 12.50 -7.73 -4.04
CA PHE A 108 12.06 -6.85 -2.97
C PHE A 108 10.96 -5.93 -3.50
N LEU A 109 9.83 -5.92 -2.80
CA LEU A 109 8.73 -5.00 -3.04
C LEU A 109 8.91 -3.79 -2.14
N HIS A 110 9.13 -2.63 -2.76
CA HIS A 110 9.30 -1.36 -2.09
C HIS A 110 8.03 -0.54 -2.24
N CYS A 111 7.59 0.13 -1.17
CA CYS A 111 6.46 1.06 -1.20
C CYS A 111 6.79 2.33 -0.39
N GLU A 112 6.76 3.49 -1.05
CA GLU A 112 6.80 4.81 -0.42
C GLU A 112 5.38 5.22 -0.02
N VAL A 113 5.22 5.69 1.21
CA VAL A 113 3.96 6.20 1.74
C VAL A 113 4.13 7.62 2.21
N THR A 114 3.10 8.44 1.96
CA THR A 114 3.07 9.84 2.38
C THR A 114 1.92 10.03 3.37
N LEU A 115 2.21 10.63 4.52
CA LEU A 115 1.18 10.97 5.50
C LEU A 115 0.33 12.13 4.99
N CYS A 116 -0.95 12.13 5.35
CA CYS A 116 -1.88 13.15 4.94
C CYS A 116 -2.84 13.53 6.06
N THR A 117 -3.32 14.77 6.06
CA THR A 117 -4.35 15.23 6.99
C THR A 117 -5.65 15.45 6.23
N LYS A 118 -6.73 14.84 6.73
CA LYS A 118 -8.09 15.11 6.25
C LYS A 118 -8.54 16.41 6.90
N LYS A 119 -8.57 17.50 6.12
CA LYS A 119 -9.21 18.75 6.54
C LYS A 119 -10.64 18.74 6.01
N GLU A 120 -11.62 18.75 6.91
CA GLU A 120 -13.00 19.07 6.56
C GLU A 120 -13.02 20.55 6.20
N LYS A 121 -13.29 20.88 4.93
CA LYS A 121 -13.79 22.22 4.56
C LYS A 121 -15.31 22.13 4.47
N ASP A 122 -15.99 23.20 4.85
CA ASP A 122 -17.45 23.39 4.82
C ASP A 122 -18.05 23.42 3.38
N ILE A 123 -17.63 22.50 2.51
CA ILE A 123 -18.24 22.27 1.20
C ILE A 123 -18.75 20.82 1.21
N PRO A 124 -20.07 20.60 1.30
CA PRO A 124 -20.65 19.27 1.29
C PRO A 124 -20.23 18.51 0.02
N GLY A 125 -19.48 17.42 0.18
CA GLY A 125 -19.17 16.48 -0.90
C GLY A 125 -17.73 16.48 -1.44
N LEU A 126 -16.82 17.34 -0.97
CA LEU A 126 -15.41 17.32 -1.43
C LEU A 126 -14.43 17.28 -0.24
N ALA A 127 -14.06 16.07 0.18
CA ALA A 127 -12.99 15.89 1.16
C ALA A 127 -11.63 16.17 0.49
N LEU A 128 -11.05 17.34 0.73
CA LEU A 128 -9.68 17.66 0.32
C LEU A 128 -8.70 16.97 1.29
N VAL A 129 -7.94 16.01 0.77
CA VAL A 129 -6.86 15.37 1.51
C VAL A 129 -5.59 16.19 1.28
N SER A 130 -5.05 16.79 2.34
CA SER A 130 -3.77 17.52 2.28
C SER A 130 -2.64 16.55 2.61
N CYS A 131 -1.93 16.07 1.59
CA CYS A 131 -0.72 15.27 1.77
C CYS A 131 0.48 16.21 1.90
N GLU A 132 0.93 16.48 3.12
CA GLU A 132 2.23 17.14 3.33
C GLU A 132 3.30 16.05 3.46
N LYS A 133 4.34 16.13 2.62
CA LYS A 133 5.56 15.37 2.82
C LYS A 133 6.21 15.96 4.06
N ILE A 134 6.12 15.25 5.20
CA ILE A 134 6.75 15.71 6.44
C ILE A 134 8.27 15.76 6.17
N PRO A 135 8.93 16.90 6.39
CA PRO A 135 10.36 17.06 6.16
C PRO A 135 11.22 16.19 7.09
#